data_AF-A0A818QC37-F1
#
_entry.id   AF-A0A818QC37-F1
#
_cell.length_a   1.000
_cell.length_b   1.000
_cell.length_c   1.000
_cell.angle_alpha   90.00
_cell.angle_beta   90.00
_cell.angle_gamma   90.00
#
_symmetry.space_group_name_H-M   'P 1'
#
loop_
_entity.id
_entity.type
_entity.pdbx_description
1 polymer ?
#
loop_
_entity_poly.entity_id
_entity_poly.type
_entity_poly.pdbx_seq_one_letter_code
_entity_poly.pdbx_strand_id
1 'polypeptide(L)'
;MAVNDSAMSKKVCSKCDKTAGSFSCDGCQHSFCLKHVTEHRQELVSEIDIIEQNHDIFYQDLLNQAQKHDEHIIFNQIYQWEKESILRIEQTATDARAELQKILDSIIDHGTDSLNKISSELRRARELDDFFETDLARWNEKLKLLRTEIESMSNNIYLINENAISCIKFIEVARKQTIKSPDAKESSHFSWLSDVKALFDEFSEKSSLAKSGKKNSAQVSSKKGSIKIIDVNNTDHYIDIEHDGSTKKDQNMTGWMIGRDVNKESKFIYRFPDHFILKCRSKVRISSSSKTSETTKEKDKNLLIYEDTQFWNTGSYVVTHLIDNNDEEKDSTIQTSPSSSSSSSSS
;
A
#
# COMPACT_ATOMS: atom_id res chain seq x y z
N MET A 1 -65.30 65.41 4.65
CA MET A 1 -63.95 65.85 5.06
C MET A 1 -63.27 64.61 5.61
N ALA A 2 -62.24 64.01 5.03
CA ALA A 2 -61.09 64.58 4.32
C ALA A 2 -60.81 63.90 2.97
N VAL A 3 -60.17 64.68 2.11
CA VAL A 3 -59.76 64.37 0.73
C VAL A 3 -58.24 64.15 0.75
N ASN A 4 -57.78 63.21 -0.08
CA ASN A 4 -56.43 62.99 -0.65
C ASN A 4 -55.18 63.06 0.23
N ASP A 5 -54.35 62.02 0.10
CA ASP A 5 -53.00 62.20 -0.46
C ASP A 5 -52.54 60.90 -1.16
N SER A 6 -52.83 60.80 -2.46
CA SER A 6 -52.20 59.83 -3.36
C SER A 6 -51.06 60.54 -4.09
N ALA A 7 -49.90 60.63 -3.43
CA ALA A 7 -48.67 61.08 -4.07
C ALA A 7 -48.11 59.93 -4.91
N MET A 8 -48.50 59.86 -6.19
CA MET A 8 -47.77 59.07 -7.18
C MET A 8 -46.39 59.70 -7.38
N SER A 9 -45.37 59.19 -6.68
CA SER A 9 -43.98 59.55 -6.93
C SER A 9 -43.62 59.12 -8.36
N LYS A 10 -43.51 60.09 -9.27
CA LYS A 10 -43.07 59.84 -10.65
C LYS A 10 -41.64 59.32 -10.61
N LYS A 11 -41.45 58.01 -10.75
CA LYS A 11 -40.13 57.40 -10.90
C LYS A 11 -39.45 58.01 -12.14
N VAL A 12 -38.30 58.65 -11.93
CA VAL A 12 -37.45 59.23 -12.97
C VAL A 12 -36.49 58.18 -13.53
N CYS A 13 -36.11 58.34 -14.79
CA CYS A 13 -35.12 57.46 -15.41
C CYS A 13 -33.71 57.72 -14.86
N SER A 14 -33.04 56.69 -14.33
CA SER A 14 -31.68 56.77 -13.76
C SER A 14 -30.57 57.13 -14.76
N LYS A 15 -30.84 57.07 -16.08
CA LYS A 15 -29.88 57.47 -17.14
C LYS A 15 -30.15 58.87 -17.72
N CYS A 16 -31.36 59.43 -17.62
CA CYS A 16 -31.69 60.71 -18.29
C CYS A 16 -32.68 61.63 -17.57
N ASP A 17 -33.08 61.30 -16.34
CA ASP A 17 -33.94 62.08 -15.45
C ASP A 17 -35.34 62.46 -16.00
N LYS A 18 -35.77 61.85 -17.10
CA LYS A 18 -37.10 62.07 -17.68
C LYS A 18 -38.17 61.28 -16.92
N THR A 19 -39.35 61.90 -16.72
CA THR A 19 -40.53 61.32 -16.03
C THR A 19 -41.51 60.57 -16.94
N ALA A 20 -41.10 60.19 -18.15
CA ALA A 20 -41.96 59.53 -19.14
C ALA A 20 -41.79 58.00 -19.09
N GLY A 21 -42.84 57.29 -18.64
CA GLY A 21 -42.95 55.83 -18.64
C GLY A 21 -41.84 55.11 -17.88
N SER A 22 -42.04 54.86 -16.58
CA SER A 22 -41.03 54.21 -15.74
C SER A 22 -41.16 52.70 -15.73
N PHE A 23 -40.10 52.02 -16.16
CA PHE A 23 -39.92 50.58 -16.02
C PHE A 23 -38.83 50.34 -14.97
N SER A 24 -39.10 49.53 -13.95
CA SER A 24 -38.09 49.15 -12.95
C SER A 24 -37.48 47.80 -13.29
N CYS A 25 -36.16 47.70 -13.21
CA CYS A 25 -35.45 46.42 -13.26
C CYS A 25 -35.28 45.88 -11.84
N ASP A 26 -35.77 44.68 -11.57
CA ASP A 26 -35.67 44.07 -10.23
C ASP A 26 -34.24 43.68 -9.85
N GLY A 27 -33.39 43.41 -10.85
CA GLY A 27 -31.99 43.02 -10.65
C GLY A 27 -31.10 44.16 -10.15
N CYS A 28 -31.16 45.33 -10.80
CA CYS A 28 -30.36 46.50 -10.40
C CYS A 28 -31.16 47.56 -9.61
N GLN A 29 -32.45 47.32 -9.38
CA GLN A 29 -33.39 48.20 -8.64
C GLN A 29 -33.51 49.64 -9.20
N HIS A 30 -33.01 49.89 -10.41
CA HIS A 30 -33.09 51.18 -11.08
C HIS A 30 -34.34 51.30 -11.95
N SER A 31 -34.81 52.54 -12.11
CA SER A 31 -35.97 52.88 -12.95
C SER A 31 -35.50 53.53 -14.24
N PHE A 32 -36.03 53.10 -15.38
CA PHE A 32 -35.61 53.54 -16.70
C PHE A 32 -36.82 53.97 -17.53
N CYS A 33 -36.59 54.87 -18.49
CA CYS A 33 -37.58 55.10 -19.55
C CYS A 33 -37.52 53.97 -20.59
N LEU A 34 -38.54 53.85 -21.44
CA LEU A 34 -38.63 52.79 -22.45
C LEU A 34 -37.35 52.61 -23.29
N LYS A 35 -36.66 53.71 -23.64
CA LYS A 35 -35.41 53.64 -24.41
C LYS A 35 -34.26 53.05 -23.58
N HIS A 36 -34.04 53.56 -22.38
CA HIS A 36 -32.92 53.14 -21.52
C HIS A 36 -33.12 51.75 -20.90
N VAL A 37 -34.36 51.26 -20.75
CA VAL A 37 -34.60 49.87 -20.32
C VAL A 37 -34.26 48.88 -21.43
N THR A 38 -34.50 49.23 -22.69
CA THR A 38 -34.08 48.41 -23.85
C THR A 38 -32.56 48.40 -23.99
N GLU A 39 -31.89 49.55 -23.85
CA GLU A 39 -30.43 49.63 -23.85
C GLU A 39 -29.82 48.83 -22.69
N HIS A 40 -30.37 48.94 -21.47
CA HIS A 40 -29.93 48.13 -20.33
C HIS A 40 -30.10 46.63 -20.59
N ARG A 41 -31.20 46.22 -21.22
CA ARG A 41 -31.41 44.82 -21.59
C ARG A 41 -30.43 44.36 -22.67
N GLN A 42 -30.07 45.22 -23.61
CA GLN A 42 -29.04 44.95 -24.62
C GLN A 42 -27.65 44.82 -24.01
N GLU A 43 -27.31 45.66 -23.02
CA GLU A 43 -26.05 45.55 -22.25
C GLU A 43 -25.95 44.17 -21.57
N LEU A 44 -27.02 43.71 -20.90
CA LEU A 44 -27.06 42.39 -20.26
C LEU A 44 -26.95 41.23 -21.26
N VAL A 45 -27.52 41.36 -22.46
CA VAL A 45 -27.35 40.37 -23.53
C VAL A 45 -25.89 40.35 -24.01
N SER A 46 -25.25 41.52 -24.17
CA SER A 46 -23.83 41.56 -24.51
C SER A 46 -22.95 40.94 -23.42
N GLU A 47 -23.29 41.12 -22.14
CA GLU A 47 -22.53 40.53 -21.04
C GLU A 47 -22.66 39.00 -21.01
N ILE A 48 -23.84 38.44 -21.27
CA ILE A 48 -24.01 36.98 -21.29
C ILE A 48 -23.30 36.34 -22.47
N ASP A 49 -23.32 36.98 -23.65
CA ASP A 49 -22.58 36.52 -24.82
C ASP A 49 -21.06 36.46 -24.54
N ILE A 50 -20.52 37.43 -23.79
CA ILE A 50 -19.11 37.44 -23.34
C ILE A 50 -18.84 36.30 -22.35
N ILE A 51 -19.76 36.03 -21.43
CA ILE A 51 -19.63 34.93 -20.46
C ILE A 51 -19.65 33.58 -21.18
N GLU A 52 -20.55 33.38 -22.15
CA GLU A 52 -20.63 32.17 -22.97
C GLU A 52 -19.33 31.97 -23.77
N GLN A 53 -18.81 33.03 -24.39
CA GLN A 53 -17.53 32.95 -25.10
C GLN A 53 -16.37 32.59 -24.18
N ASN A 54 -16.29 33.20 -22.98
CA ASN A 54 -15.25 32.89 -22.00
C ASN A 54 -15.37 31.46 -21.47
N HIS A 55 -16.59 30.97 -21.26
CA HIS A 55 -16.86 29.60 -20.88
C HIS A 55 -16.34 28.63 -21.93
N ASP A 56 -16.64 28.87 -23.20
CA ASP A 56 -16.22 28.00 -24.30
C ASP A 56 -14.70 27.98 -24.46
N ILE A 57 -14.05 29.15 -24.36
CA ILE A 57 -12.58 29.24 -24.36
C ILE A 57 -11.99 28.46 -23.19
N PHE A 58 -12.52 28.65 -21.99
CA PHE A 58 -12.03 27.94 -20.79
C PHE A 58 -12.23 26.42 -20.90
N TYR A 59 -13.36 25.98 -21.45
CA TYR A 59 -13.64 24.57 -21.70
C TYR A 59 -12.64 23.97 -22.69
N GLN A 60 -12.32 24.68 -23.78
CA GLN A 60 -11.29 24.25 -24.74
C GLN A 60 -9.90 24.22 -24.11
N ASP A 61 -9.56 25.20 -23.26
CA ASP A 61 -8.28 25.23 -22.54
C ASP A 61 -8.14 24.04 -21.58
N LEU A 62 -9.22 23.65 -20.88
CA LEU A 62 -9.25 22.47 -20.03
C LEU A 62 -9.05 21.18 -20.84
N LEU A 63 -9.72 21.04 -21.98
CA LEU A 63 -9.54 19.89 -22.86
C LEU A 63 -8.11 19.81 -23.40
N ASN A 64 -7.52 20.94 -23.78
CA ASN A 64 -6.15 21.01 -24.26
C ASN A 64 -5.12 20.68 -23.15
N GLN A 65 -5.39 21.07 -21.89
CA GLN A 65 -4.56 20.68 -20.75
C GLN A 65 -4.66 19.19 -20.45
N ALA A 66 -5.86 18.61 -20.55
CA ALA A 66 -6.05 17.16 -20.39
C ALA A 66 -5.32 16.36 -21.49
N GLN A 67 -5.21 16.88 -22.72
CA GLN A 67 -4.45 16.20 -23.78
C GLN A 67 -2.93 16.24 -23.58
N LYS A 68 -2.40 17.18 -22.79
CA LYS A 68 -0.95 17.29 -22.49
C LYS A 68 -0.51 16.42 -21.32
N HIS A 69 -1.34 15.50 -20.84
CA HIS A 69 -1.01 14.63 -19.71
C HIS A 69 0.30 13.87 -19.91
N ASP A 70 0.61 13.42 -21.13
CA ASP A 70 1.83 12.66 -21.43
C ASP A 70 3.12 13.51 -21.47
N GLU A 71 3.00 14.85 -21.54
CA GLU A 71 4.14 15.77 -21.53
C GLU A 71 4.54 16.22 -20.11
N HIS A 72 3.79 15.79 -19.08
CA HIS A 72 4.06 16.24 -17.73
C HIS A 72 5.41 15.70 -17.24
N ILE A 73 6.29 16.60 -16.77
CA ILE A 73 7.67 16.29 -16.38
C ILE A 73 7.78 15.15 -15.35
N ILE A 74 6.77 14.98 -14.50
CA ILE A 74 6.72 13.89 -13.50
C ILE A 74 6.59 12.52 -14.17
N PHE A 75 5.89 12.38 -15.31
CA PHE A 75 5.84 11.10 -16.02
C PHE A 75 7.22 10.69 -16.54
N ASN A 76 8.00 11.64 -17.09
CA ASN A 76 9.37 11.35 -17.50
C ASN A 76 10.24 10.97 -16.28
N GLN A 77 10.06 11.63 -15.13
CA GLN A 77 10.78 11.25 -13.90
C GLN A 77 10.42 9.84 -13.41
N ILE A 78 9.14 9.46 -13.46
CA ILE A 78 8.69 8.10 -13.15
C ILE A 78 9.31 7.10 -14.12
N TYR A 79 9.31 7.41 -15.41
CA TYR A 79 9.91 6.54 -16.43
C TYR A 79 11.42 6.35 -16.24
N GLN A 80 12.16 7.43 -15.95
CA GLN A 80 13.60 7.32 -15.66
C GLN A 80 13.84 6.51 -14.38
N TRP A 81 13.05 6.75 -13.33
CA TRP A 81 13.14 5.99 -12.10
C TRP A 81 12.88 4.50 -12.31
N GLU A 82 11.85 4.16 -13.09
CA GLU A 82 11.51 2.77 -13.42
C GLU A 82 12.69 2.09 -14.14
N LYS A 83 13.21 2.74 -15.18
CA LYS A 83 14.33 2.23 -15.97
C LYS A 83 15.59 2.03 -15.11
N GLU A 84 15.95 3.01 -14.29
CA GLU A 84 17.11 2.90 -13.39
C GLU A 84 16.92 1.79 -12.34
N SER A 85 15.70 1.63 -11.83
CA SER A 85 15.40 0.63 -10.81
C SER A 85 15.51 -0.79 -11.38
N ILE A 86 14.94 -1.04 -12.56
CA ILE A 86 15.08 -2.33 -13.26
C ILE A 86 16.57 -2.65 -13.47
N LEU A 87 17.34 -1.69 -13.99
CA LEU A 87 18.76 -1.89 -14.26
C LEU A 87 19.55 -2.25 -12.98
N ARG A 88 19.25 -1.61 -11.85
CA ARG A 88 19.90 -1.93 -10.57
C ARG A 88 19.55 -3.32 -10.06
N ILE A 89 18.30 -3.75 -10.22
CA ILE A 89 17.85 -5.10 -9.85
C ILE A 89 18.60 -6.14 -10.71
N GLU A 90 18.65 -5.92 -12.02
CA GLU A 90 19.33 -6.82 -12.95
C GLU A 90 20.83 -6.93 -12.65
N GLN A 91 21.49 -5.80 -12.37
CA GLN A 91 22.90 -5.78 -11.99
C GLN A 91 23.12 -6.55 -10.68
N THR A 92 22.33 -6.28 -9.65
CA THR A 92 22.44 -6.95 -8.34
C THR A 92 22.24 -8.47 -8.47
N ALA A 93 21.26 -8.90 -9.27
CA ALA A 93 21.03 -10.31 -9.54
C ALA A 93 22.19 -10.95 -10.32
N THR A 94 22.82 -10.21 -11.23
CA THR A 94 23.98 -10.67 -12.00
C THR A 94 25.20 -10.83 -11.10
N ASP A 95 25.46 -9.86 -10.24
CA ASP A 95 26.57 -9.90 -9.28
C ASP A 95 26.39 -11.05 -8.28
N ALA A 96 25.17 -11.25 -7.76
CA ALA A 96 24.87 -12.38 -6.86
C ALA A 96 25.08 -13.75 -7.53
N ARG A 97 24.69 -13.90 -8.81
CA ARG A 97 24.96 -15.12 -9.58
C ARG A 97 26.45 -15.34 -9.80
N ALA A 98 27.20 -14.27 -10.06
CA ALA A 98 28.66 -14.35 -10.24
C ALA A 98 29.36 -14.78 -8.95
N GLU A 99 28.94 -14.27 -7.80
CA GLU A 99 29.47 -14.69 -6.49
C GLU A 99 29.13 -16.14 -6.17
N LEU A 100 27.89 -16.59 -6.44
CA LEU A 100 27.51 -17.98 -6.30
C LEU A 100 28.38 -18.88 -7.20
N GLN A 101 28.61 -18.47 -8.45
CA GLN A 101 29.46 -19.23 -9.36
C GLN A 101 30.88 -19.39 -8.81
N LYS A 102 31.49 -18.32 -8.27
CA LYS A 102 32.82 -18.39 -7.65
C LYS A 102 32.86 -19.37 -6.48
N ILE A 103 31.83 -19.40 -5.65
CA ILE A 103 31.73 -20.36 -4.52
C ILE A 103 31.68 -21.79 -5.06
N LEU A 104 30.85 -22.05 -6.07
CA LEU A 104 30.73 -23.37 -6.69
C LEU A 104 32.04 -23.80 -7.36
N ASP A 105 32.71 -22.91 -8.09
CA ASP A 105 34.00 -23.16 -8.71
C ASP A 105 35.05 -23.51 -7.66
N SER A 106 35.10 -22.77 -6.54
CA SER A 106 36.02 -23.08 -5.43
C SER A 106 35.76 -24.45 -4.79
N ILE A 107 34.50 -24.89 -4.70
CA ILE A 107 34.15 -26.24 -4.20
C ILE A 107 34.66 -27.31 -5.17
N ILE A 108 34.47 -27.10 -6.48
CA ILE A 108 34.92 -28.00 -7.53
C ILE A 108 36.45 -28.08 -7.55
N ASP A 109 37.13 -26.95 -7.46
CA ASP A 109 38.60 -26.88 -7.45
C ASP A 109 39.17 -27.62 -6.22
N HIS A 110 38.62 -27.37 -5.02
CA HIS A 110 39.04 -28.06 -3.81
C HIS A 110 38.85 -29.59 -3.90
N GLY A 111 37.71 -30.03 -4.43
CA GLY A 111 37.44 -31.45 -4.65
C GLY A 111 38.40 -32.07 -5.66
N THR A 112 38.67 -31.36 -6.76
CA THR A 112 39.58 -31.80 -7.82
C THR A 112 41.01 -31.92 -7.32
N ASP A 113 41.52 -30.93 -6.59
CA ASP A 113 42.87 -30.94 -6.01
C ASP A 113 43.06 -32.08 -5.01
N SER A 114 42.07 -32.27 -4.13
CA SER A 114 42.08 -33.35 -3.14
C SER A 114 42.07 -34.74 -3.81
N LEU A 115 41.27 -34.91 -4.85
CA LEU A 115 41.22 -36.15 -5.64
C LEU A 115 42.52 -36.38 -6.42
N ASN A 116 43.11 -35.34 -7.00
CA ASN A 116 44.40 -35.43 -7.69
C ASN A 116 45.52 -35.86 -6.72
N LYS A 117 45.51 -35.33 -5.49
CA LYS A 117 46.45 -35.75 -4.45
C LYS A 117 46.29 -37.22 -4.10
N ILE A 118 45.07 -37.70 -3.83
CA ILE A 118 44.80 -39.12 -3.57
C ILE A 118 45.22 -39.99 -4.77
N SER A 119 44.94 -39.54 -5.99
CA SER A 119 45.31 -40.23 -7.22
C SER A 119 46.84 -40.37 -7.37
N SER A 120 47.60 -39.32 -7.03
CA SER A 120 49.06 -39.36 -7.03
C SER A 120 49.63 -40.31 -5.97
N GLU A 121 49.05 -40.33 -4.76
CA GLU A 121 49.42 -41.26 -3.69
C GLU A 121 49.18 -42.72 -4.12
N LEU A 122 47.99 -43.00 -4.67
CA LEU A 122 47.61 -44.33 -5.16
C LEU A 122 48.51 -44.80 -6.30
N ARG A 123 48.81 -43.92 -7.26
CA ARG A 123 49.68 -44.24 -8.39
C ARG A 123 51.08 -44.61 -7.90
N ARG A 124 51.65 -43.82 -6.99
CA ARG A 124 52.98 -44.08 -6.42
C ARG A 124 53.03 -45.40 -5.65
N ALA A 125 52.03 -45.68 -4.82
CA ALA A 125 51.95 -46.92 -4.07
C ALA A 125 51.84 -48.15 -5.00
N ARG A 126 51.08 -48.04 -6.09
CA ARG A 126 50.97 -49.09 -7.10
C ARG A 126 52.27 -49.29 -7.89
N GLU A 127 52.96 -48.21 -8.26
CA GLU A 127 54.25 -48.29 -8.98
C GLU A 127 55.34 -48.95 -8.13
N LEU A 128 55.30 -48.74 -6.81
CA LEU A 128 56.27 -49.31 -5.86
C LEU A 128 55.84 -50.65 -5.27
N ASP A 129 54.63 -51.13 -5.59
CA ASP A 129 53.97 -52.28 -4.94
C ASP A 129 53.97 -52.18 -3.40
N ASP A 130 53.90 -50.95 -2.88
CA ASP A 130 54.04 -50.57 -1.47
C ASP A 130 52.68 -50.12 -0.92
N PHE A 131 51.79 -51.10 -0.71
CA PHE A 131 50.51 -50.88 -0.07
C PHE A 131 50.09 -52.09 0.76
N PHE A 132 49.51 -51.80 1.93
CA PHE A 132 48.94 -52.81 2.82
C PHE A 132 47.44 -52.55 3.05
N GLU A 133 46.76 -53.46 3.72
CA GLU A 133 45.33 -53.34 4.05
C GLU A 133 45.03 -52.05 4.82
N THR A 134 45.97 -51.58 5.63
CA THR A 134 45.88 -50.32 6.39
C THR A 134 45.92 -49.09 5.48
N ASP A 135 46.71 -49.11 4.40
CA ASP A 135 46.76 -48.01 3.42
C ASP A 135 45.47 -47.97 2.57
N LEU A 136 44.97 -49.13 2.18
CA LEU A 136 43.67 -49.25 1.49
C LEU A 136 42.52 -48.74 2.36
N ALA A 137 42.50 -49.10 3.64
CA ALA A 137 41.52 -48.58 4.60
C ALA A 137 41.65 -47.06 4.76
N ARG A 138 42.89 -46.53 4.83
CA ARG A 138 43.16 -45.09 4.94
C ARG A 138 42.67 -44.32 3.73
N TRP A 139 42.92 -44.78 2.50
CA TRP A 139 42.43 -44.09 1.30
C TRP A 139 40.91 -44.14 1.17
N ASN A 140 40.28 -45.27 1.54
CA ASN A 140 38.81 -45.35 1.60
C ASN A 140 38.21 -44.36 2.59
N GLU A 141 38.79 -44.23 3.78
CA GLU A 141 38.35 -43.22 4.76
C GLU A 141 38.60 -41.79 4.25
N LYS A 142 39.74 -41.50 3.63
CA LYS A 142 39.99 -40.18 2.99
C LYS A 142 38.92 -39.84 1.95
N LEU A 143 38.54 -40.79 1.10
CA LEU A 143 37.50 -40.59 0.08
C LEU A 143 36.12 -40.36 0.71
N LYS A 144 35.80 -41.08 1.79
CA LYS A 144 34.55 -40.93 2.52
C LYS A 144 34.46 -39.55 3.19
N LEU A 145 35.53 -39.12 3.85
CA LEU A 145 35.61 -37.80 4.47
C LEU A 145 35.49 -36.67 3.44
N LEU A 146 36.24 -36.77 2.33
CA LEU A 146 36.17 -35.77 1.25
C LEU A 146 34.76 -35.65 0.67
N ARG A 147 34.04 -36.77 0.51
CA ARG A 147 32.64 -36.74 0.07
C ARG A 147 31.76 -35.97 1.05
N THR A 148 31.85 -36.29 2.35
CA THR A 148 31.04 -35.59 3.37
C THR A 148 31.38 -34.11 3.48
N GLU A 149 32.64 -33.75 3.27
CA GLU A 149 33.10 -32.36 3.26
C GLU A 149 32.48 -31.59 2.09
N ILE A 150 32.58 -32.10 0.86
CA ILE A 150 31.97 -31.49 -0.33
C ILE A 150 30.45 -31.35 -0.18
N GLU A 151 29.78 -32.39 0.34
CA GLU A 151 28.34 -32.36 0.61
C GLU A 151 27.98 -31.27 1.65
N SER A 152 28.78 -31.13 2.71
CA SER A 152 28.55 -30.10 3.72
C SER A 152 28.81 -28.68 3.20
N MET A 153 29.87 -28.46 2.42
CA MET A 153 30.14 -27.16 1.79
C MET A 153 29.01 -26.74 0.84
N SER A 154 28.46 -27.69 0.09
CA SER A 154 27.35 -27.44 -0.84
C SER A 154 26.05 -27.11 -0.09
N ASN A 155 25.77 -27.83 1.00
CA ASN A 155 24.55 -27.63 1.81
C ASN A 155 24.58 -26.35 2.65
N ASN A 156 25.75 -25.75 2.86
CA ASN A 156 25.93 -24.51 3.62
C ASN A 156 25.78 -23.25 2.76
N ILE A 157 25.34 -23.36 1.50
CA ILE A 157 25.03 -22.21 0.65
C ILE A 157 23.58 -21.80 0.90
N TYR A 158 23.38 -20.57 1.37
CA TYR A 158 22.05 -19.99 1.58
C TYR A 158 21.99 -18.57 1.02
N LEU A 159 20.81 -18.18 0.54
CA LEU A 159 20.55 -16.83 0.08
C LEU A 159 20.27 -15.95 1.30
N ILE A 160 21.09 -14.94 1.51
CA ILE A 160 20.83 -13.92 2.54
C ILE A 160 19.95 -12.84 1.90
N ASN A 161 18.67 -12.82 2.27
CA ASN A 161 17.76 -11.76 1.86
C ASN A 161 17.74 -10.66 2.95
N GLU A 162 18.84 -9.93 3.07
CA GLU A 162 18.86 -8.71 3.87
C GLU A 162 17.96 -7.68 3.18
N ASN A 163 16.78 -7.46 3.76
CA ASN A 163 15.76 -6.46 3.42
C ASN A 163 16.01 -5.71 2.09
N ALA A 164 15.31 -6.13 1.04
CA ALA A 164 15.30 -5.62 -0.34
C ALA A 164 14.95 -4.12 -0.54
N ILE A 165 15.46 -3.22 0.30
CA ILE A 165 15.20 -1.78 0.28
C ILE A 165 16.45 -0.99 -0.15
N SER A 166 17.63 -1.62 -0.26
CA SER A 166 18.84 -0.90 -0.70
C SER A 166 18.92 -0.68 -2.22
N CYS A 167 18.39 -1.60 -3.04
CA CYS A 167 18.55 -1.52 -4.50
C CYS A 167 17.52 -0.62 -5.20
N ILE A 168 16.35 -0.39 -4.59
CA ILE A 168 15.24 0.38 -5.18
C ILE A 168 14.78 1.45 -4.18
N LYS A 169 14.79 2.72 -4.61
CA LYS A 169 14.19 3.82 -3.86
C LYS A 169 12.71 3.88 -4.18
N PHE A 170 11.80 3.82 -3.22
CA PHE A 170 10.37 4.01 -3.50
C PHE A 170 10.09 5.47 -3.91
N ILE A 171 9.18 5.68 -4.87
CA ILE A 171 8.69 7.00 -5.25
C ILE A 171 7.19 7.13 -4.98
N GLU A 172 6.78 8.33 -4.60
CA GLU A 172 5.40 8.68 -4.31
C GLU A 172 5.04 9.97 -5.06
N VAL A 173 3.85 10.03 -5.65
CA VAL A 173 3.33 11.23 -6.31
C VAL A 173 2.43 11.98 -5.33
N ALA A 174 2.97 13.02 -4.69
CA ALA A 174 2.22 13.87 -3.78
C ALA A 174 1.63 15.10 -4.49
N ARG A 175 0.37 15.43 -4.17
CA ARG A 175 -0.27 16.69 -4.62
C ARG A 175 0.04 17.78 -3.59
N LYS A 176 0.67 18.88 -4.02
CA LYS A 176 0.78 20.07 -3.18
C LYS A 176 -0.62 20.64 -2.97
N GLN A 177 -1.20 20.44 -1.79
CA GLN A 177 -2.40 21.15 -1.38
C GLN A 177 -2.00 22.60 -1.10
N THR A 178 -2.43 23.53 -1.95
CA THR A 178 -2.39 24.96 -1.62
C THR A 178 -3.78 25.40 -1.18
N ILE A 179 -4.06 25.28 0.12
CA ILE A 179 -5.07 26.09 0.80
C ILE A 179 -4.45 26.62 2.09
N LYS A 180 -4.46 27.96 2.22
CA LYS A 180 -3.96 28.73 3.36
C LYS A 180 -4.88 28.55 4.57
N SER A 181 -4.35 28.12 5.72
CA SER A 181 -4.70 28.63 7.05
C SER A 181 -3.67 28.17 8.09
N PRO A 182 -3.29 28.99 9.10
CA PRO A 182 -2.15 28.78 9.96
C PRO A 182 -2.55 28.04 11.24
N ASP A 183 -1.95 26.88 11.47
CA ASP A 183 -1.57 26.34 12.79
C ASP A 183 -1.45 24.81 12.68
N ALA A 184 -0.23 24.32 12.52
CA ALA A 184 0.26 23.09 13.15
C ALA A 184 1.72 22.89 12.76
N LYS A 185 2.55 22.72 13.79
CA LYS A 185 3.99 22.56 13.71
C LYS A 185 4.35 21.25 13.05
N GLU A 186 5.42 21.31 12.25
CA GLU A 186 6.20 20.15 11.83
C GLU A 186 6.58 19.25 13.02
N SER A 187 6.54 17.94 12.81
CA SER A 187 7.52 17.05 13.43
C SER A 187 7.87 15.92 12.49
N SER A 188 9.12 15.96 12.03
CA SER A 188 9.84 14.85 11.41
C SER A 188 10.00 13.69 12.39
N HIS A 189 9.75 12.45 11.98
CA HIS A 189 10.59 11.30 12.35
C HIS A 189 10.11 10.02 11.63
N PHE A 190 10.76 9.63 10.54
CA PHE A 190 10.62 8.27 9.99
C PHE A 190 11.98 7.57 10.10
N SER A 191 12.19 6.88 11.23
CA SER A 191 13.40 6.10 11.54
C SER A 191 13.09 4.76 12.25
N TRP A 192 11.83 4.31 12.26
CA TRP A 192 11.40 3.13 13.04
C TRP A 192 10.72 2.02 12.21
N LEU A 193 10.61 2.20 10.89
CA LEU A 193 9.96 1.21 10.00
C LEU A 193 10.75 -0.10 9.85
N SER A 194 12.07 -0.08 10.08
CA SER A 194 12.95 -1.24 9.99
C SER A 194 12.75 -2.22 11.15
N ASP A 195 12.54 -1.73 12.37
CA ASP A 195 12.42 -2.57 13.56
C ASP A 195 11.09 -3.33 13.57
N VAL A 196 10.02 -2.69 13.13
CA VAL A 196 8.67 -3.30 13.08
C VAL A 196 8.56 -4.35 11.97
N LYS A 197 9.27 -4.17 10.85
CA LYS A 197 9.29 -5.17 9.79
C LYS A 197 9.98 -6.46 10.27
N ALA A 198 11.11 -6.33 10.95
CA ALA A 198 11.89 -7.44 11.51
C ALA A 198 11.11 -8.25 12.56
N LEU A 199 10.38 -7.56 13.45
CA LEU A 199 9.58 -8.21 14.49
C LEU A 199 8.43 -9.05 13.93
N PHE A 200 7.83 -8.60 12.83
CA PHE A 200 6.75 -9.34 12.20
C PHE A 200 7.26 -10.54 11.38
N ASP A 201 8.45 -10.45 10.78
CA ASP A 201 9.05 -11.58 10.06
C ASP A 201 9.39 -12.75 11.03
N GLU A 202 9.83 -12.46 12.26
CA GLU A 202 10.06 -13.46 13.31
C GLU A 202 8.76 -14.13 13.82
N PHE A 203 7.63 -13.43 13.73
CA PHE A 203 6.34 -13.92 14.20
C PHE A 203 5.66 -14.87 13.20
N SER A 204 5.79 -14.59 11.90
CA SER A 204 5.20 -15.40 10.81
C SER A 204 5.77 -16.83 10.80
N GLU A 205 7.07 -17.00 11.08
CA GLU A 205 7.75 -18.30 11.14
C GLU A 205 7.27 -19.22 12.28
N LYS A 206 6.79 -18.65 13.40
CA LYS A 206 6.37 -19.43 14.58
C LYS A 206 4.96 -20.02 14.46
N SER A 207 4.16 -19.60 13.47
CA SER A 207 2.75 -20.01 13.29
C SER A 207 2.55 -21.33 12.52
N SER A 208 3.62 -21.98 12.03
CA SER A 208 3.54 -23.06 11.03
C SER A 208 3.37 -24.50 11.55
N LEU A 209 2.88 -24.73 12.78
CA LEU A 209 2.55 -26.08 13.27
C LEU A 209 1.10 -26.19 13.76
N ALA A 210 0.17 -26.55 12.87
CA ALA A 210 -1.11 -27.18 13.24
C ALA A 210 -1.68 -28.05 12.09
N LYS A 211 -2.07 -29.29 12.42
CA LYS A 211 -2.49 -30.35 11.48
C LYS A 211 -4.01 -30.36 11.22
N SER A 212 -4.36 -30.60 9.93
CA SER A 212 -5.46 -31.43 9.40
C SER A 212 -6.89 -31.33 9.97
N GLY A 213 -7.85 -30.82 9.16
CA GLY A 213 -9.30 -31.09 9.28
C GLY A 213 -10.16 -30.26 8.32
N LYS A 214 -11.17 -30.85 7.67
CA LYS A 214 -11.91 -30.33 6.49
C LYS A 214 -13.06 -29.34 6.80
N LYS A 215 -13.19 -28.36 5.88
CA LYS A 215 -14.34 -27.53 5.42
C LYS A 215 -14.66 -26.19 6.12
N ASN A 216 -14.62 -25.16 5.26
CA ASN A 216 -15.15 -23.79 5.34
C ASN A 216 -14.46 -22.87 6.36
N SER A 217 -13.72 -21.86 5.84
CA SER A 217 -13.09 -20.76 6.59
C SER A 217 -12.70 -21.16 8.02
N ALA A 218 -11.68 -21.99 8.15
CA ALA A 218 -11.19 -22.41 9.46
C ALA A 218 -10.57 -21.21 10.18
N GLN A 219 -11.39 -20.48 10.94
CA GLN A 219 -10.96 -19.47 11.89
C GLN A 219 -10.21 -20.18 13.03
N VAL A 220 -8.93 -20.45 12.81
CA VAL A 220 -8.01 -20.87 13.88
C VAL A 220 -7.59 -19.59 14.60
N SER A 221 -8.35 -19.21 15.63
CA SER A 221 -8.07 -18.01 16.43
C SER A 221 -7.20 -18.35 17.65
N SER A 222 -5.97 -17.84 17.67
CA SER A 222 -5.12 -17.87 18.87
C SER A 222 -5.43 -16.63 19.72
N LYS A 223 -6.40 -16.74 20.63
CA LYS A 223 -6.85 -15.59 21.42
C LYS A 223 -5.94 -15.33 22.63
N LYS A 224 -5.35 -14.15 22.70
CA LYS A 224 -4.64 -13.63 23.88
C LYS A 224 -5.02 -12.16 24.14
N GLY A 225 -6.09 -11.92 24.88
CA GLY A 225 -6.47 -10.55 25.29
C GLY A 225 -7.97 -10.25 25.24
N SER A 226 -8.31 -8.97 25.38
CA SER A 226 -9.69 -8.44 25.39
C SER A 226 -10.18 -7.95 24.02
N ILE A 227 -9.29 -7.88 23.02
CA ILE A 227 -9.62 -7.45 21.66
C ILE A 227 -9.57 -8.67 20.73
N LYS A 228 -10.50 -8.74 19.77
CA LYS A 228 -10.60 -9.82 18.79
C LYS A 228 -10.83 -9.30 17.39
N ILE A 229 -10.38 -10.07 16.41
CA ILE A 229 -10.76 -9.94 15.01
C ILE A 229 -12.07 -10.70 14.82
N ILE A 230 -13.15 -9.99 14.49
CA ILE A 230 -14.49 -10.58 14.39
C ILE A 230 -14.91 -10.85 12.95
N ASP A 231 -14.42 -10.06 11.99
CA ASP A 231 -14.72 -10.26 10.58
C ASP A 231 -13.57 -9.73 9.72
N VAL A 232 -13.32 -10.42 8.62
CA VAL A 232 -12.33 -10.06 7.62
C VAL A 232 -12.96 -10.29 6.26
N ASN A 233 -13.35 -9.21 5.60
CA ASN A 233 -14.04 -9.31 4.32
C ASN A 233 -13.12 -8.88 3.18
N ASN A 234 -12.84 -9.85 2.32
CA ASN A 234 -11.93 -9.71 1.20
C ASN A 234 -12.56 -8.98 0.01
N THR A 235 -13.88 -9.07 -0.14
CA THR A 235 -14.66 -8.47 -1.23
C THR A 235 -15.02 -7.01 -0.93
N ASP A 236 -15.32 -6.73 0.34
CA ASP A 236 -15.65 -5.39 0.83
C ASP A 236 -14.47 -4.67 1.45
N HIS A 237 -13.28 -5.29 1.39
CA HIS A 237 -12.01 -4.72 1.80
C HIS A 237 -12.08 -4.05 3.18
N TYR A 238 -12.54 -4.80 4.18
CA TYR A 238 -12.54 -4.33 5.56
C TYR A 238 -12.14 -5.43 6.55
N ILE A 239 -11.68 -4.98 7.71
CA ILE A 239 -11.40 -5.80 8.88
C ILE A 239 -12.15 -5.20 10.06
N ASP A 240 -12.98 -5.98 10.72
CA ASP A 240 -13.66 -5.58 11.95
C ASP A 240 -12.95 -6.18 13.16
N ILE A 241 -12.68 -5.34 14.14
CA ILE A 241 -12.21 -5.76 15.45
C ILE A 241 -13.18 -5.31 16.55
N GLU A 242 -13.25 -6.08 17.63
CA GLU A 242 -14.16 -5.83 18.75
C GLU A 242 -13.44 -6.01 20.09
N HIS A 243 -13.79 -5.14 21.04
CA HIS A 243 -13.50 -5.37 22.45
C HIS A 243 -14.54 -6.31 23.06
N ASP A 244 -14.16 -7.55 23.38
CA ASP A 244 -15.09 -8.62 23.77
C ASP A 244 -15.75 -8.45 25.17
N GLY A 245 -15.28 -7.48 25.94
CA GLY A 245 -15.87 -7.09 27.23
C GLY A 245 -15.42 -7.99 28.38
N SER A 246 -14.40 -8.81 28.18
CA SER A 246 -13.72 -9.58 29.24
C SER A 246 -13.19 -8.65 30.34
N THR A 247 -12.73 -7.46 29.98
CA THR A 247 -12.39 -6.36 30.89
C THR A 247 -13.42 -5.24 30.80
N LYS A 248 -13.77 -4.62 31.95
CA LYS A 248 -14.62 -3.43 32.00
C LYS A 248 -13.89 -2.12 31.65
N LYS A 249 -12.58 -2.20 31.43
CA LYS A 249 -11.73 -1.05 31.07
C LYS A 249 -11.68 -0.93 29.55
N ASP A 250 -11.73 0.30 29.06
CA ASP A 250 -11.45 0.60 27.65
C ASP A 250 -10.00 0.26 27.32
N GLN A 251 -9.74 -0.11 26.06
CA GLN A 251 -8.42 -0.49 25.61
C GLN A 251 -7.78 0.67 24.84
N ASN A 252 -6.62 1.12 25.31
CA ASN A 252 -5.77 2.01 24.53
C ASN A 252 -5.03 1.17 23.47
N MET A 253 -5.21 1.54 22.21
CA MET A 253 -4.65 0.87 21.04
C MET A 253 -3.47 1.65 20.43
N THR A 254 -2.98 2.69 21.11
CA THR A 254 -1.80 3.45 20.66
C THR A 254 -0.62 2.51 20.46
N GLY A 255 -0.04 2.53 19.26
CA GLY A 255 1.06 1.64 18.88
C GLY A 255 0.64 0.22 18.47
N TRP A 256 -0.64 -0.14 18.53
CA TRP A 256 -1.13 -1.42 18.01
C TRP A 256 -1.16 -1.42 16.48
N MET A 257 -1.15 -2.62 15.91
CA MET A 257 -1.21 -2.79 14.47
C MET A 257 -2.00 -4.02 14.04
N ILE A 258 -2.55 -3.95 12.82
CA ILE A 258 -3.07 -5.08 12.09
C ILE A 258 -2.06 -5.40 10.99
N GLY A 259 -1.53 -6.61 11.03
CA GLY A 259 -0.70 -7.13 9.95
C GLY A 259 -1.45 -8.18 9.14
N ARG A 260 -1.24 -8.19 7.83
CA ARG A 260 -1.93 -9.12 6.94
C ARG A 260 -0.98 -9.70 5.90
N ASP A 261 -0.83 -11.02 5.96
CA ASP A 261 -0.02 -11.80 5.04
C ASP A 261 -0.89 -12.45 3.99
N VAL A 262 -0.58 -12.20 2.72
CA VAL A 262 -1.25 -12.81 1.56
C VAL A 262 -0.23 -13.69 0.85
N ASN A 263 -0.55 -14.99 0.78
CA ASN A 263 0.26 -16.07 0.19
C ASN A 263 1.72 -16.13 0.70
N LYS A 264 2.02 -15.60 1.89
CA LYS A 264 3.38 -15.49 2.47
C LYS A 264 4.35 -14.59 1.69
N GLU A 265 3.84 -13.79 0.76
CA GLU A 265 4.67 -12.93 -0.12
C GLU A 265 4.34 -11.45 0.03
N SER A 266 3.07 -11.12 0.25
CA SER A 266 2.60 -9.73 0.39
C SER A 266 2.15 -9.45 1.81
N LYS A 267 2.71 -8.41 2.42
CA LYS A 267 2.47 -8.05 3.82
C LYS A 267 1.97 -6.61 3.93
N PHE A 268 0.80 -6.45 4.54
CA PHE A 268 0.16 -5.16 4.78
C PHE A 268 0.18 -4.86 6.27
N ILE A 269 0.50 -3.62 6.64
CA ILE A 269 0.57 -3.20 8.04
C ILE A 269 -0.25 -1.92 8.21
N TYR A 270 -1.35 -2.03 8.94
CA TYR A 270 -2.16 -0.91 9.38
C TYR A 270 -1.84 -0.57 10.83
N ARG A 271 -1.56 0.69 11.14
CA ARG A 271 -1.33 1.18 12.51
C ARG A 271 -2.53 1.97 12.99
N PHE A 272 -2.92 1.72 14.24
CA PHE A 272 -3.98 2.51 14.86
C PHE A 272 -3.49 3.95 15.11
N PRO A 273 -4.38 4.96 14.98
CA PRO A 273 -4.03 6.33 15.31
C PRO A 273 -3.55 6.48 16.76
N ASP A 274 -2.66 7.44 16.99
CA ASP A 274 -2.22 7.78 18.34
C ASP A 274 -3.42 8.17 19.20
N HIS A 275 -3.41 7.70 20.46
CA HIS A 275 -4.50 7.88 21.41
C HIS A 275 -5.83 7.26 20.99
N PHE A 276 -5.86 6.33 20.03
CA PHE A 276 -7.07 5.58 19.71
C PHE A 276 -7.47 4.68 20.89
N ILE A 277 -8.70 4.86 21.39
CA ILE A 277 -9.25 4.10 22.50
C ILE A 277 -10.45 3.30 21.99
N LEU A 278 -10.32 1.98 22.00
CA LEU A 278 -11.44 1.09 21.72
C LEU A 278 -12.23 0.85 23.02
N LYS A 279 -13.43 1.41 23.06
CA LYS A 279 -14.31 1.30 24.23
C LYS A 279 -14.71 -0.14 24.49
N CYS A 280 -14.91 -0.48 25.76
CA CYS A 280 -15.43 -1.79 26.15
C CYS A 280 -16.75 -2.11 25.40
N ARG A 281 -16.86 -3.33 24.84
CA ARG A 281 -18.00 -3.79 24.03
C ARG A 281 -18.29 -2.94 22.78
N SER A 282 -17.27 -2.25 22.28
CA SER A 282 -17.37 -1.51 21.02
C SER A 282 -16.58 -2.22 19.93
N LYS A 283 -17.01 -2.00 18.70
CA LYS A 283 -16.35 -2.48 17.49
C LYS A 283 -15.82 -1.31 16.67
N VAL A 284 -14.73 -1.54 15.96
CA VAL A 284 -14.20 -0.61 14.96
C VAL A 284 -13.94 -1.37 13.67
N ARG A 285 -14.30 -0.74 12.56
CA ARG A 285 -14.06 -1.23 11.21
C ARG A 285 -12.87 -0.51 10.61
N ILE A 286 -11.95 -1.25 10.02
CA ILE A 286 -10.83 -0.72 9.25
C ILE A 286 -11.08 -1.05 7.77
N SER A 287 -11.35 -0.04 6.96
CA SER A 287 -11.64 -0.19 5.52
C SER A 287 -10.49 0.33 4.66
N SER A 288 -10.32 -0.22 3.45
CA SER A 288 -9.36 0.33 2.48
C SER A 288 -9.86 1.62 1.83
N SER A 289 -8.96 2.36 1.17
CA SER A 289 -9.27 3.66 0.57
C SER A 289 -10.22 3.59 -0.64
N SER A 290 -10.31 2.47 -1.36
CA SER A 290 -11.11 2.37 -2.60
C SER A 290 -12.63 2.38 -2.41
N LYS A 291 -13.14 2.06 -1.22
CA LYS A 291 -14.59 1.97 -0.95
C LYS A 291 -15.16 3.11 -0.11
N THR A 292 -14.37 4.13 0.24
CA THR A 292 -14.85 5.23 1.09
C THR A 292 -15.22 6.46 0.26
N SER A 293 -16.52 6.65 0.01
CA SER A 293 -17.04 7.94 -0.46
C SER A 293 -16.85 9.00 0.63
N GLU A 294 -16.56 10.25 0.24
CA GLU A 294 -16.39 11.40 1.15
C GLU A 294 -17.57 11.57 2.13
N THR A 295 -18.77 11.15 1.71
CA THR A 295 -20.01 11.17 2.53
C THR A 295 -20.03 10.20 3.72
N THR A 296 -19.15 9.20 3.77
CA THR A 296 -19.10 8.19 4.84
C THR A 296 -18.05 8.52 5.92
N LYS A 297 -17.08 9.40 5.61
CA LYS A 297 -15.97 9.77 6.52
C LYS A 297 -16.41 10.57 7.75
N GLU A 298 -17.51 11.32 7.66
CA GLU A 298 -17.96 12.22 8.73
C GLU A 298 -18.98 11.62 9.72
N LYS A 299 -19.61 10.49 9.40
CA LYS A 299 -20.75 9.98 10.19
C LYS A 299 -20.46 8.81 11.13
N ASP A 300 -19.35 8.08 10.95
CA ASP A 300 -19.09 6.87 11.72
C ASP A 300 -17.79 6.97 12.52
N LYS A 301 -17.90 7.27 13.82
CA LYS A 301 -16.75 7.34 14.75
C LYS A 301 -16.04 5.99 14.94
N ASN A 302 -16.63 4.91 14.44
CA ASN A 302 -16.11 3.55 14.51
C ASN A 302 -15.56 3.07 13.16
N LEU A 303 -15.31 3.97 12.21
CA LEU A 303 -14.68 3.67 10.93
C LEU A 303 -13.28 4.28 10.87
N LEU A 304 -12.30 3.43 10.64
CA LEU A 304 -10.92 3.79 10.34
C LEU A 304 -10.63 3.48 8.88
N ILE A 305 -9.84 4.34 8.24
CA ILE A 305 -9.47 4.19 6.84
C ILE A 305 -7.99 3.91 6.76
N TYR A 306 -7.65 2.83 6.07
CA TYR A 306 -6.27 2.56 5.70
C TYR A 306 -5.99 3.25 4.36
N GLU A 307 -5.42 4.45 4.43
CA GLU A 307 -5.18 5.28 3.25
C GLU A 307 -4.09 4.71 2.33
N ASP A 308 -3.10 4.04 2.92
CA ASP A 308 -1.94 3.49 2.20
C ASP A 308 -2.28 2.25 1.33
N THR A 309 -3.50 1.73 1.39
CA THR A 309 -3.93 0.65 0.49
C THR A 309 -5.32 0.88 -0.11
N GLN A 310 -5.43 0.61 -1.42
CA GLN A 310 -6.71 0.59 -2.11
C GLN A 310 -7.51 -0.68 -1.79
N PHE A 311 -6.87 -1.78 -1.42
CA PHE A 311 -7.54 -3.06 -1.16
C PHE A 311 -6.75 -3.89 -0.14
N TRP A 312 -7.45 -4.70 0.65
CA TRP A 312 -6.79 -5.62 1.60
C TRP A 312 -6.19 -6.87 0.93
N ASN A 313 -6.25 -6.96 -0.40
CA ASN A 313 -5.80 -8.10 -1.21
C ASN A 313 -6.47 -9.44 -0.87
N THR A 314 -6.57 -10.28 -1.89
CA THR A 314 -7.16 -11.61 -1.81
C THR A 314 -6.12 -12.64 -2.24
N GLY A 315 -6.16 -13.82 -1.64
CA GLY A 315 -5.19 -14.89 -1.94
C GLY A 315 -5.72 -16.24 -1.49
N SER A 316 -5.06 -17.30 -1.98
CA SER A 316 -5.38 -18.68 -1.60
C SER A 316 -5.13 -18.98 -0.12
N TYR A 317 -4.21 -18.25 0.49
CA TYR A 317 -3.85 -18.32 1.90
C TYR A 317 -3.64 -16.90 2.43
N VAL A 318 -4.46 -16.47 3.38
CA VAL A 318 -4.36 -15.14 3.99
C VAL A 318 -4.36 -15.29 5.50
N VAL A 319 -3.42 -14.63 6.19
CA VAL A 319 -3.41 -14.53 7.65
C VAL A 319 -3.53 -13.07 8.03
N THR A 320 -4.40 -12.78 9.00
CA THR A 320 -4.54 -11.45 9.59
C THR A 320 -4.22 -11.54 11.07
N HIS A 321 -3.30 -10.71 11.54
CA HIS A 321 -2.77 -10.66 12.89
C HIS A 321 -3.13 -9.33 13.54
N LEU A 322 -3.45 -9.36 14.83
CA LEU A 322 -3.60 -8.19 15.68
C LEU A 322 -2.46 -8.20 16.71
N ILE A 323 -1.63 -7.16 16.69
CA ILE A 323 -0.41 -7.06 17.48
C ILE A 323 -0.50 -5.81 18.37
N ASP A 324 -0.13 -5.93 19.64
CA ASP A 324 -0.11 -4.80 20.57
C ASP A 324 1.16 -3.94 20.46
N ASN A 325 1.25 -2.93 21.31
CA ASN A 325 2.38 -2.01 21.37
C ASN A 325 3.66 -2.59 21.99
N ASN A 326 3.62 -3.83 22.49
CA ASN A 326 4.78 -4.57 23.00
C ASN A 326 5.16 -5.72 22.06
N ASP A 327 4.67 -5.68 20.82
CA ASP A 327 4.90 -6.70 19.78
C ASP A 327 4.37 -8.10 20.14
N GLU A 328 3.36 -8.17 21.03
CA GLU A 328 2.67 -9.41 21.32
C GLU A 328 1.42 -9.58 20.44
N GLU A 329 1.31 -10.72 19.74
CA GLU A 329 0.06 -11.10 19.09
C GLU A 329 -1.06 -11.31 20.12
N LYS A 330 -2.18 -10.64 19.87
CA LYS A 330 -3.40 -10.72 20.68
C LYS A 330 -4.50 -11.54 20.03
N ASP A 331 -4.55 -11.55 18.70
CA ASP A 331 -5.47 -12.40 17.95
C ASP A 331 -4.96 -12.61 16.52
N SER A 332 -5.39 -13.70 15.91
CA SER A 332 -5.11 -13.99 14.50
C SER A 332 -6.24 -14.77 13.84
N THR A 333 -6.38 -14.61 12.52
CA THR A 333 -7.34 -15.38 11.73
C THR A 333 -6.74 -15.77 10.39
N ILE A 334 -7.04 -16.99 9.95
CA ILE A 334 -6.55 -17.59 8.72
C ILE A 334 -7.72 -17.81 7.77
N GLN A 335 -7.58 -17.34 6.53
CA GLN A 335 -8.53 -17.57 5.45
C GLN A 335 -7.85 -18.39 4.35
N THR A 336 -8.46 -19.52 4.00
CA THR A 336 -8.01 -20.37 2.90
C THR A 336 -9.12 -20.51 1.86
N SER A 337 -8.78 -20.32 0.59
CA SER A 337 -9.69 -20.59 -0.52
C SER A 337 -9.41 -21.99 -1.09
N PRO A 338 -10.43 -22.81 -1.36
CA PRO A 338 -10.22 -24.09 -2.01
C PRO A 338 -9.73 -23.87 -3.45
N SER A 339 -8.64 -24.53 -3.83
CA SER A 339 -8.16 -24.54 -5.21
C SER A 339 -9.21 -25.19 -6.12
N SER A 340 -9.60 -24.48 -7.19
CA SER A 340 -10.45 -25.01 -8.24
C SER A 340 -9.69 -26.10 -9.00
N SER A 341 -10.01 -27.37 -8.74
CA SER A 341 -9.57 -28.48 -9.56
C SER A 341 -10.16 -28.34 -10.98
N SER A 342 -9.30 -28.13 -11.95
CA SER A 342 -9.61 -28.19 -13.38
C SER A 342 -10.07 -29.60 -13.76
N SER A 343 -11.36 -29.78 -14.03
CA SER A 343 -11.87 -30.96 -14.72
C SER A 343 -11.58 -30.84 -16.21
N SER A 344 -10.54 -31.54 -16.69
CA SER A 344 -10.32 -31.80 -18.10
C SER A 344 -11.32 -32.83 -18.60
N SER A 345 -12.28 -32.38 -19.42
CA SER A 345 -13.13 -33.24 -20.23
C SER A 345 -12.38 -33.69 -21.48
N SER A 346 -11.95 -34.94 -21.50
CA SER A 346 -11.49 -35.63 -22.72
C SER A 346 -12.69 -35.95 -23.60
N SER A 347 -12.59 -35.60 -24.89
CA SER A 347 -13.49 -36.06 -25.97
C SER A 347 -13.13 -37.48 -26.41
#